data_AF-A0A9D1UC64-F1
#
_entry.id   AF-A0A9D1UC64-F1
#
_cell.length_a   1.000
_cell.length_b   1.000
_cell.length_c   1.000
_cell.angle_alpha   90.00
_cell.angle_beta   90.00
_cell.angle_gamma   90.00
#
_symmetry.space_group_name_H-M   'P 1'
#
loop_
_entity.id
_entity.type
_entity.pdbx_description
1 polymer ?
#
loop_
_entity_poly.entity_id
_entity_poly.type
_entity_poly.pdbx_seq_one_letter_code
_entity_poly.pdbx_strand_id
1 'polypeptide(L)'
;MMISLTSLVYAASGGSSWMITSNCSDYETALDLLTTVMGGELSDAFYQDILLDSNYISGYLPTAGNEEIYNTPDDFFNGDTIYATLGQFVDQLPASNTSSAYDETINAVATALTNVLNGADIQSELDNAQSTVDFAMGN
;
A
#
# COMPACT_ATOMS: atom_id res chain seq x y z
N MET A 1 11.99 11.54 -8.41
CA MET A 1 11.45 11.27 -7.06
C MET A 1 12.46 11.81 -6.05
N MET A 2 12.04 12.41 -4.93
CA MET A 2 12.96 12.93 -3.91
C MET A 2 12.84 12.07 -2.64
N ILE A 3 13.94 11.44 -2.20
CA ILE A 3 14.08 10.73 -0.94
C ILE A 3 14.29 11.79 0.15
N SER A 4 13.33 11.92 1.05
CA SER A 4 13.37 12.90 2.12
C SER A 4 12.71 12.35 3.38
N LEU A 5 13.30 12.64 4.53
CA LEU A 5 12.66 12.46 5.83
C LEU A 5 11.67 13.61 6.06
N THR A 6 10.52 13.53 5.43
CA THR A 6 9.35 14.24 5.95
C THR A 6 8.72 13.36 7.04
N SER A 7 8.09 13.97 8.05
CA SER A 7 7.38 13.25 9.11
C SER A 7 6.12 12.57 8.56
N LEU A 8 6.29 11.56 7.71
CA LEU A 8 5.23 10.66 7.29
C LEU A 8 4.95 9.72 8.45
N VAL A 9 3.85 10.01 9.16
CA VAL A 9 3.34 9.16 10.26
C VAL A 9 2.65 7.90 9.70
N TYR A 10 2.38 7.87 8.38
CA TYR A 10 1.68 6.80 7.69
C TYR A 10 2.44 6.40 6.42
N ALA A 11 2.53 5.10 6.16
CA ALA A 11 3.20 4.54 4.99
C ALA A 11 2.28 3.55 4.28
N ALA A 12 2.22 3.63 2.95
CA ALA A 12 1.68 2.57 2.12
C ALA A 12 2.84 1.64 1.72
N SER A 13 2.85 0.40 2.22
CA SER A 13 3.85 -0.61 1.90
C SER A 13 3.18 -1.93 1.55
N GLY A 14 3.54 -2.49 0.40
CA GLY A 14 2.88 -3.68 -0.14
C GLY A 14 1.52 -3.35 -0.75
N GLY A 15 0.47 -4.06 -0.30
CA GLY A 15 -0.82 -4.07 -0.98
C GLY A 15 -0.79 -4.87 -2.28
N SER A 16 -1.94 -5.07 -2.89
CA SER A 16 -2.05 -5.80 -4.17
C SER A 16 -3.03 -5.08 -5.07
N SER A 17 -2.71 -5.08 -6.36
CA SER A 17 -3.56 -4.52 -7.41
C SER A 17 -4.06 -5.64 -8.32
N TRP A 18 -5.25 -5.44 -8.86
CA TRP A 18 -5.86 -6.33 -9.85
C TRP A 18 -5.66 -5.72 -11.23
N MET A 19 -5.24 -6.52 -12.21
CA MET A 19 -4.88 -6.04 -13.54
C MET A 19 -5.38 -7.00 -14.62
N ILE A 20 -5.88 -6.44 -15.72
CA ILE A 20 -6.18 -7.19 -16.94
C ILE A 20 -4.93 -7.15 -17.83
N THR A 21 -4.42 -8.32 -18.19
CA THR A 21 -3.24 -8.40 -19.05
C THR A 21 -3.58 -8.09 -20.50
N SER A 22 -2.61 -7.62 -21.28
CA SER A 22 -2.78 -7.34 -22.71
C SER A 22 -3.10 -8.59 -23.55
N ASN A 23 -2.89 -9.79 -22.99
CA ASN A 23 -3.14 -11.06 -23.66
C ASN A 23 -4.53 -11.64 -23.32
N CYS A 24 -5.36 -10.92 -22.58
CA CYS A 24 -6.72 -11.35 -22.25
C CYS A 24 -7.56 -11.48 -23.54
N SER A 25 -8.05 -12.69 -23.84
CA SER A 25 -8.85 -12.95 -25.04
C SER A 25 -10.27 -12.38 -24.97
N ASP A 26 -10.76 -12.09 -23.76
CA ASP A 26 -12.09 -11.54 -23.52
C ASP A 26 -12.00 -10.39 -22.49
N TYR A 27 -11.51 -9.25 -22.98
CA TYR A 27 -11.26 -8.07 -22.17
C TYR A 27 -12.54 -7.48 -21.55
N GLU A 28 -13.64 -7.44 -22.30
CA GLU A 28 -14.89 -6.81 -21.84
C GLU A 28 -15.48 -7.57 -20.65
N THR A 29 -15.53 -8.90 -20.72
CA THR A 29 -15.98 -9.72 -19.58
C THR A 29 -15.06 -9.58 -18.38
N ALA A 30 -13.73 -9.53 -18.59
CA ALA A 30 -12.78 -9.32 -17.50
C ALA A 30 -12.93 -7.93 -16.86
N LEU A 31 -13.16 -6.90 -17.68
CA LEU A 31 -13.41 -5.54 -17.20
C LEU A 31 -14.70 -5.49 -16.39
N ASP A 32 -15.79 -6.05 -16.92
CA ASP A 32 -17.09 -6.12 -16.24
C ASP A 32 -16.99 -6.82 -14.88
N LEU A 33 -16.24 -7.92 -14.81
CA LEU A 33 -15.98 -8.60 -13.54
C LEU A 33 -15.28 -7.68 -12.54
N LEU A 34 -14.17 -7.04 -12.92
CA LEU A 34 -13.42 -6.18 -12.00
C LEU A 34 -14.22 -4.95 -11.58
N THR A 35 -14.93 -4.31 -12.51
CA THR A 35 -15.72 -3.11 -12.21
C THR A 35 -16.96 -3.45 -11.39
N THR A 36 -17.59 -4.61 -11.59
CA THR A 36 -18.76 -5.03 -10.81
C THR A 36 -18.36 -5.50 -9.41
N VAL A 37 -17.33 -6.34 -9.30
CA VAL A 37 -16.93 -6.99 -8.05
C VAL A 37 -16.08 -6.09 -7.17
N MET A 38 -15.11 -5.37 -7.72
CA MET A 38 -14.13 -4.64 -6.91
C MET A 38 -14.41 -3.15 -6.81
N GLY A 39 -15.04 -2.54 -7.83
CA GLY A 39 -15.27 -1.10 -7.87
C GLY A 39 -16.74 -0.69 -7.96
N GLY A 40 -17.66 -1.64 -7.86
CA GLY A 40 -19.06 -1.45 -8.23
C GLY A 40 -20.02 -2.08 -7.25
N GLU A 41 -21.13 -2.59 -7.77
CA GLU A 41 -22.29 -3.03 -6.99
C GLU A 41 -21.97 -4.09 -5.93
N LEU A 42 -20.97 -4.94 -6.16
CA LEU A 42 -20.62 -6.02 -5.24
C LEU A 42 -19.38 -5.71 -4.37
N SER A 43 -18.84 -4.50 -4.44
CA SER A 43 -17.59 -4.13 -3.75
C SER A 43 -17.67 -4.26 -2.23
N ASP A 44 -18.73 -3.75 -1.59
CA ASP A 44 -18.93 -3.88 -0.14
C ASP A 44 -18.90 -5.35 0.30
N ALA A 45 -19.73 -6.19 -0.31
CA ALA A 45 -19.78 -7.63 0.01
C ALA A 45 -18.43 -8.32 -0.23
N PHE A 46 -17.78 -8.04 -1.36
CA PHE A 46 -16.48 -8.61 -1.67
C PHE A 46 -15.41 -8.24 -0.65
N TYR A 47 -15.31 -6.96 -0.26
CA TYR A 47 -14.30 -6.51 0.69
C TYR A 47 -14.58 -6.96 2.12
N GLN A 48 -15.85 -7.10 2.50
CA GLN A 48 -16.25 -7.72 3.78
C GLN A 48 -15.86 -9.20 3.85
N ASP A 49 -16.15 -9.96 2.80
CA ASP A 49 -15.84 -11.39 2.75
C ASP A 49 -14.34 -11.64 2.89
N ILE A 50 -13.50 -10.91 2.14
CA ILE A 50 -12.04 -11.11 2.21
C ILE A 50 -11.42 -10.55 3.51
N LEU A 51 -12.09 -9.61 4.19
CA LEU A 51 -11.68 -9.18 5.53
C LEU A 51 -11.89 -10.32 6.53
N LEU A 52 -13.05 -10.98 6.54
CA LEU A 52 -13.33 -12.09 7.45
C LEU A 52 -12.48 -13.33 7.16
N ASP A 53 -12.30 -13.67 5.89
CA ASP A 53 -11.65 -14.91 5.49
C ASP A 53 -10.11 -14.81 5.58
N SER A 54 -9.56 -13.61 5.36
CA SER A 54 -8.13 -13.42 5.13
C SER A 54 -7.51 -12.22 5.85
N ASN A 55 -8.27 -11.51 6.68
CA ASN A 55 -7.85 -10.28 7.36
C ASN A 55 -7.35 -9.21 6.37
N TYR A 56 -7.90 -9.19 5.16
CA TYR A 56 -7.54 -8.22 4.14
C TYR A 56 -8.34 -6.94 4.31
N ILE A 57 -7.66 -5.81 4.53
CA ILE A 57 -8.27 -4.49 4.59
C ILE A 57 -7.99 -3.77 3.28
N SER A 58 -9.07 -3.32 2.64
CA SER A 58 -8.98 -2.57 1.39
C SER A 58 -8.57 -1.13 1.63
N GLY A 59 -7.74 -0.62 0.71
CA GLY A 59 -7.49 0.82 0.57
C GLY A 59 -8.62 1.58 -0.16
N TYR A 60 -9.65 0.87 -0.63
CA TYR A 60 -10.77 1.46 -1.34
C TYR A 60 -11.73 2.16 -0.36
N LEU A 61 -11.60 3.49 -0.29
CA LEU A 61 -12.29 4.35 0.68
C LEU A 61 -13.80 4.12 0.80
N PRO A 62 -14.58 3.85 -0.26
CA PRO A 62 -16.02 3.60 -0.13
C PRO A 62 -16.35 2.41 0.79
N THR A 63 -15.44 1.44 0.89
CA THR A 63 -15.60 0.20 1.67
C THR A 63 -14.78 0.19 2.97
N ALA A 64 -14.06 1.28 3.26
CA ALA A 64 -13.16 1.36 4.40
C ALA A 64 -13.87 1.90 5.65
N GLY A 65 -13.78 1.16 6.77
CA GLY A 65 -13.99 1.69 8.12
C GLY A 65 -15.42 2.03 8.57
N ASN A 66 -16.43 1.89 7.72
CA ASN A 66 -17.79 2.38 7.99
C ASN A 66 -18.84 1.29 8.27
N GLU A 67 -18.42 0.04 8.44
CA GLU A 67 -19.34 -1.10 8.53
C GLU A 67 -19.30 -1.80 9.90
N GLU A 68 -20.36 -2.56 10.20
CA GLU A 68 -20.51 -3.31 11.46
C GLU A 68 -19.31 -4.22 11.72
N ILE A 69 -18.83 -4.89 10.68
CA ILE A 69 -17.67 -5.79 10.72
C ILE A 69 -16.41 -5.12 11.28
N TYR A 70 -16.14 -3.86 10.93
CA TYR A 70 -14.96 -3.13 11.39
C TYR A 70 -15.01 -2.88 12.91
N ASN A 71 -16.21 -2.80 13.48
CA ASN A 71 -16.46 -2.57 14.89
C ASN A 71 -16.57 -3.87 15.71
N THR A 72 -16.27 -5.03 15.11
CA THR A 72 -16.29 -6.32 15.80
C THR A 72 -15.11 -6.41 16.76
N PRO A 73 -15.33 -6.68 18.07
CA PRO A 73 -14.27 -6.96 19.02
C PRO A 73 -13.50 -8.22 18.64
N ASP A 74 -12.17 -8.19 18.78
CA ASP A 74 -11.31 -9.35 18.53
C ASP A 74 -10.68 -9.87 19.83
N ASP A 75 -10.91 -11.14 20.14
CA ASP A 75 -10.43 -11.79 21.38
C ASP A 75 -8.89 -11.87 21.46
N PHE A 76 -8.20 -12.04 20.33
CA PHE A 76 -6.74 -12.04 20.30
C PHE A 76 -6.19 -10.66 20.68
N PHE A 77 -6.88 -9.60 20.28
CA PHE A 77 -6.57 -8.21 20.66
C PHE A 77 -7.31 -7.74 21.93
N ASN A 78 -7.64 -8.64 22.86
CA ASN A 78 -8.26 -8.32 24.16
C ASN A 78 -9.61 -7.59 24.07
N GLY A 79 -10.38 -7.83 23.00
CA GLY A 79 -11.67 -7.18 22.75
C GLY A 79 -11.56 -5.83 22.05
N ASP A 80 -10.38 -5.43 21.58
CA ASP A 80 -10.24 -4.23 20.76
C ASP A 80 -10.88 -4.40 19.38
N THR A 81 -11.43 -3.32 18.83
CA THR A 81 -11.98 -3.26 17.47
C THR A 81 -10.86 -2.99 16.47
N ILE A 82 -9.97 -3.96 16.28
CA ILE A 82 -8.71 -3.76 15.54
C ILE A 82 -8.95 -3.32 14.08
N TYR A 83 -10.01 -3.82 13.44
CA TYR A 83 -10.34 -3.46 12.06
C TYR A 83 -10.76 -2.00 11.95
N ALA A 84 -11.60 -1.48 12.85
CA ALA A 84 -11.94 -0.06 12.88
C ALA A 84 -10.69 0.82 13.05
N THR A 85 -9.76 0.43 13.93
CA THR A 85 -8.48 1.13 14.10
C THR A 85 -7.67 1.13 12.81
N LEU A 86 -7.55 -0.01 12.13
CA LEU A 86 -6.80 -0.11 10.87
C LEU A 86 -7.50 0.64 9.72
N GLY A 87 -8.83 0.63 9.68
CA GLY A 87 -9.64 1.36 8.71
C GLY A 87 -9.43 2.88 8.79
N GLN A 88 -9.17 3.43 9.98
CA GLN A 88 -8.84 4.85 10.17
C GLN A 88 -7.51 5.25 9.51
N PHE A 89 -6.61 4.31 9.21
CA PHE A 89 -5.37 4.65 8.51
C PHE A 89 -5.57 4.80 7.00
N VAL A 90 -6.64 4.22 6.43
CA VAL A 90 -6.83 4.15 4.97
C VAL A 90 -6.93 5.54 4.34
N ASP A 91 -7.59 6.50 5.02
CA ASP A 91 -7.70 7.88 4.53
C ASP A 91 -6.43 8.73 4.75
N GLN A 92 -5.50 8.25 5.58
CA GLN A 92 -4.21 8.89 5.84
C GLN A 92 -3.08 8.36 4.96
N LEU A 93 -3.30 7.27 4.22
CA LEU A 93 -2.26 6.66 3.39
C LEU A 93 -1.84 7.65 2.28
N PRO A 94 -0.54 7.94 2.14
CA PRO A 94 -0.06 8.73 1.01
C PRO A 94 -0.29 7.97 -0.29
N ALA A 95 -0.55 8.70 -1.39
CA ALA A 95 -0.60 8.09 -2.70
C ALA A 95 0.72 7.36 -3.01
N SER A 96 0.62 6.06 -3.34
CA SER A 96 1.79 5.27 -3.70
C SER A 96 2.38 5.74 -5.03
N ASN A 97 3.69 5.97 -5.07
CA ASN A 97 4.42 6.28 -6.30
C ASN A 97 5.17 5.03 -6.77
N THR A 98 4.52 4.22 -7.60
CA THR A 98 5.11 3.03 -8.22
C THR A 98 5.86 3.39 -9.51
N SER A 99 6.70 4.42 -9.45
CA SER A 99 7.54 4.78 -10.61
C SER A 99 8.39 3.59 -11.06
N SER A 100 8.87 3.61 -12.31
CA SER A 100 9.77 2.59 -12.83
C SER A 100 11.06 2.41 -12.03
N ALA A 101 11.39 3.36 -11.15
CA ALA A 101 12.56 3.33 -10.28
C ALA A 101 12.26 2.79 -8.87
N TYR A 102 11.10 2.17 -8.66
CA TYR A 102 10.68 1.68 -7.34
C TYR A 102 11.71 0.72 -6.73
N ASP A 103 12.15 -0.28 -7.50
CA ASP A 103 13.11 -1.28 -7.02
C ASP A 103 14.50 -0.67 -6.77
N GLU A 104 14.97 0.20 -7.66
CA GLU A 104 16.23 0.94 -7.52
C GLU A 104 16.21 1.80 -6.24
N THR A 105 15.07 2.43 -5.96
CA THR A 105 14.90 3.28 -4.79
C THR A 105 14.91 2.48 -3.51
N ILE A 106 14.16 1.37 -3.44
CA ILE A 106 14.16 0.50 -2.26
C ILE A 106 15.56 -0.05 -2.00
N ASN A 107 16.29 -0.46 -3.03
CA ASN A 107 17.67 -0.97 -2.88
C ASN A 107 18.65 0.11 -2.40
N ALA A 108 18.55 1.34 -2.94
CA ALA A 108 19.38 2.46 -2.51
C ALA A 108 19.10 2.84 -1.05
N VAL A 109 17.82 2.90 -0.65
CA VAL A 109 17.41 3.18 0.73
C VAL A 109 17.82 2.06 1.69
N ALA A 110 17.72 0.79 1.30
CA ALA A 110 18.15 -0.34 2.13
C ALA A 110 19.67 -0.32 2.39
N THR A 111 20.45 0.08 1.39
CA THR A 111 21.90 0.28 1.52
C THR A 111 22.21 1.43 2.48
N ALA A 112 21.57 2.58 2.29
CA ALA A 112 21.69 3.73 3.18
C ALA A 112 21.34 3.38 4.63
N LEU A 113 20.24 2.64 4.86
CA LEU A 113 19.85 2.17 6.19
C LEU A 113 20.92 1.28 6.83
N THR A 114 21.52 0.37 6.05
CA THR A 114 22.60 -0.49 6.54
C THR A 114 23.81 0.34 6.99
N ASN A 115 24.17 1.38 6.25
CA ASN A 115 25.29 2.26 6.60
C ASN A 115 24.98 3.11 7.84
N VAL A 116 23.76 3.63 7.95
CA VAL A 116 23.28 4.35 9.13
C VAL A 116 23.33 3.47 10.38
N LEU A 117 22.88 2.21 10.29
CA LEU A 117 22.97 1.25 11.39
C LEU A 117 24.43 0.98 11.83
N ASN A 118 25.40 1.19 10.93
CA ASN A 118 26.83 1.11 11.22
C ASN A 118 27.45 2.47 11.64
N GLY A 119 26.65 3.51 11.85
CA GLY A 119 27.08 4.80 12.39
C GLY A 119 27.33 5.90 11.35
N ALA A 120 26.94 5.70 10.09
CA ALA A 120 26.97 6.77 9.09
C ALA A 120 25.92 7.86 9.38
N ASP A 121 26.15 9.07 8.84
CA ASP A 121 25.20 10.19 8.94
C ASP A 121 23.97 9.95 8.05
N ILE A 122 22.78 10.11 8.63
CA ILE A 122 21.52 9.82 7.94
C ILE A 122 21.32 10.70 6.72
N GLN A 123 21.56 12.01 6.83
CA GLN A 123 21.29 12.93 5.73
C GLN A 123 22.22 12.63 4.54
N SER A 124 23.50 12.40 4.82
CA SER A 124 24.49 12.05 3.81
C SER A 124 24.13 10.76 3.07
N GLU A 125 23.66 9.73 3.80
CA GLU A 125 23.25 8.46 3.19
C GLU A 125 21.97 8.59 2.35
N LEU A 126 21.02 9.44 2.75
CA LEU A 126 19.83 9.73 1.94
C LEU A 126 20.17 10.50 0.67
N ASP A 127 21.10 11.46 0.73
CA ASP A 127 21.58 12.21 -0.45
C ASP A 127 22.32 11.27 -1.43
N ASN A 128 23.08 10.32 -0.91
CA ASN A 128 23.74 9.27 -1.70
C ASN A 128 22.73 8.32 -2.35
N ALA A 129 21.71 7.89 -1.60
CA ALA A 129 20.64 7.06 -2.13
C ALA A 129 19.88 7.78 -3.25
N GLN A 130 19.58 9.07 -3.06
CA GLN A 130 18.93 9.90 -4.07
C GLN A 130 19.77 9.97 -5.35
N SER A 131 21.06 10.27 -5.21
CA SER A 131 21.99 10.35 -6.35
C SER A 131 22.09 9.02 -7.11
N THR A 132 22.05 7.89 -6.40
CA THR A 132 22.06 6.54 -7.00
C THR A 132 20.82 6.29 -7.84
N VAL A 133 19.66 6.69 -7.33
CA VAL A 133 18.38 6.54 -8.02
C VAL A 133 18.30 7.44 -9.24
N ASP A 134 18.71 8.70 -9.13
CA ASP A 134 18.72 9.63 -10.27
C ASP A 134 19.62 9.13 -11.41
N PHE A 135 20.82 8.64 -11.07
CA PHE A 135 21.72 8.03 -12.04
C PHE A 135 21.09 6.82 -12.74
N ALA A 136 20.42 5.93 -11.99
CA ALA A 136 19.76 4.75 -12.57
C ALA A 136 18.59 5.12 -13.49
N MET A 137 17.89 6.23 -13.19
CA MET A 137 16.82 6.76 -14.03
C MET A 137 17.30 7.57 -15.24
N GLY A 138 18.61 7.85 -15.34
CA GLY A 138 19.18 8.68 -16.40
C GLY A 138 18.89 10.18 -16.26
N ASN A 139 18.68 10.66 -15.02
CA ASN A 139 18.46 12.07 -14.68
C ASN A 139 19.71 12.73 -14.09
#